data_AF-A0A0G0P0W7-F1
#
_entry.id   AF-A0A0G0P0W7-F1
#
_cell.length_a   1.000
_cell.length_b   1.000
_cell.length_c   1.000
_cell.angle_alpha   90.00
_cell.angle_beta   90.00
_cell.angle_gamma   90.00
#
_symmetry.space_group_name_H-M   'P 1'
#
loop_
_entity.id
_entity.type
_entity.pdbx_description
1 polymer ?
#
loop_
_entity_poly.entity_id
_entity_poly.type
_entity_poly.pdbx_seq_one_letter_code
_entity_poly.pdbx_strand_id
1 'polypeptide(L)'
;MNNFFDNLKYLFWVTLIVVFAFLTISVSTKPVDYFSVYIGFLLSFLGIYFNDYFTKPNIKICLGSEDESPNGTLKFVHINIINLDNPSWFFIFRRRSAEYCKVKLKILNTDGNTLCSFFGRWSSKGEPITSDRKIDISKFPEGVIASVSPSKSLDELQEGKMAVAVKFHNENPCYGFNDWSYAYDFKHPQFALQRGKYKVNVEVQTSSQRFYKDFTLNNQSLDIKDFTLTSKAVSC
;
A
#
# COMPACT_ATOMS: atom_id res chain seq x y z
N MET A 1 -3.91 -19.61 18.10
CA MET A 1 -3.59 -20.54 16.99
C MET A 1 -4.46 -21.80 16.93
N ASN A 2 -5.25 -22.15 17.97
CA ASN A 2 -6.03 -23.42 17.97
C ASN A 2 -7.26 -23.42 17.04
N ASN A 3 -7.89 -22.27 16.77
CA ASN A 3 -9.10 -22.22 15.92
C ASN A 3 -8.84 -22.41 14.42
N PHE A 4 -7.59 -22.32 13.96
CA PHE A 4 -7.27 -22.45 12.53
C PHE A 4 -7.37 -23.92 12.07
N PHE A 5 -6.87 -24.86 12.89
CA PHE A 5 -6.91 -26.28 12.56
C PHE A 5 -8.32 -26.88 12.67
N ASP A 6 -9.17 -26.35 13.55
CA ASP A 6 -10.54 -26.85 13.69
C ASP A 6 -11.46 -26.40 12.55
N ASN A 7 -11.22 -25.22 11.99
CA ASN A 7 -11.92 -24.76 10.78
C ASN A 7 -11.44 -25.49 9.52
N LEU A 8 -10.15 -25.85 9.44
CA LEU A 8 -9.62 -26.64 8.33
C LEU A 8 -10.22 -28.06 8.29
N LYS A 9 -10.45 -28.66 9.46
CA LYS A 9 -11.17 -29.93 9.58
C LYS A 9 -12.60 -29.81 9.04
N TYR A 10 -13.31 -28.73 9.37
CA TYR A 10 -14.68 -28.53 8.89
C TYR A 10 -14.77 -28.39 7.37
N LEU A 11 -13.85 -27.64 6.75
CA LEU A 11 -13.82 -27.48 5.30
C LEU A 11 -13.50 -28.80 4.59
N PHE A 12 -12.56 -29.58 5.15
CA PHE A 12 -12.23 -30.93 4.67
C PHE A 12 -13.44 -31.88 4.80
N TRP A 13 -14.18 -31.86 5.91
CA TRP A 13 -15.38 -32.69 6.08
C TRP A 13 -16.51 -32.29 5.13
N VAL A 14 -16.75 -31.00 4.90
CA VAL A 14 -17.81 -30.56 3.97
C VAL A 14 -17.47 -30.92 2.52
N THR A 15 -16.22 -30.73 2.10
CA THR A 15 -15.77 -31.16 0.76
C THR A 15 -15.80 -32.68 0.62
N LEU A 16 -15.37 -33.43 1.65
CA LEU A 16 -15.47 -34.88 1.68
C LEU A 16 -16.92 -35.38 1.59
N ILE A 17 -17.86 -34.74 2.30
CA ILE A 17 -19.30 -35.07 2.26
C ILE A 17 -19.90 -34.78 0.88
N VAL A 18 -19.55 -33.65 0.26
CA VAL A 18 -20.02 -33.33 -1.11
C VAL A 18 -19.46 -34.34 -2.11
N VAL A 19 -18.16 -34.67 -2.03
CA VAL A 19 -17.53 -35.68 -2.90
C VAL A 19 -18.14 -37.08 -2.67
N PHE A 20 -18.38 -37.48 -1.42
CA PHE A 20 -19.03 -38.76 -1.11
C PHE A 20 -20.49 -38.80 -1.56
N ALA A 21 -21.23 -37.71 -1.44
CA ALA A 21 -22.60 -37.61 -1.96
C ALA A 21 -22.63 -37.75 -3.49
N PHE A 22 -21.63 -37.20 -4.21
CA PHE A 22 -21.48 -37.41 -5.64
C PHE A 22 -21.06 -38.85 -6.01
N LEU A 23 -20.21 -39.49 -5.21
CA LEU A 23 -19.77 -40.87 -5.42
C LEU A 23 -20.87 -41.90 -5.15
N THR A 24 -21.72 -41.69 -4.14
CA THR A 24 -22.83 -42.62 -3.83
C THR A 24 -23.98 -42.54 -4.81
N ILE A 25 -24.16 -41.41 -5.52
CA ILE A 25 -25.15 -41.27 -6.61
C ILE A 25 -24.72 -42.07 -7.86
N SER A 26 -23.45 -42.49 -7.97
CA SER A 26 -22.89 -43.13 -9.17
C SER A 26 -23.01 -44.66 -9.23
N VAL A 27 -23.72 -45.31 -8.29
CA VAL A 27 -23.98 -46.78 -8.35
C VAL A 27 -25.37 -47.07 -8.93
N SER A 28 -25.82 -46.27 -9.89
CA SER A 28 -27.00 -46.56 -10.71
C SER A 28 -26.60 -46.48 -12.17
N THR A 29 -26.77 -47.59 -12.89
CA THR A 29 -26.38 -47.83 -14.29
C THR A 29 -27.21 -47.02 -15.30
N LYS A 30 -27.28 -45.70 -15.15
CA LYS A 30 -27.88 -44.78 -16.11
C LYS A 30 -26.77 -43.99 -16.83
N PRO A 31 -26.98 -43.61 -18.10
CA PRO A 31 -25.98 -42.86 -18.87
C PRO A 31 -25.53 -41.64 -18.06
N VAL A 32 -24.21 -41.42 -18.02
CA VAL A 32 -23.58 -40.29 -17.33
C VAL A 32 -24.35 -39.02 -17.71
N ASP A 33 -25.01 -38.42 -16.74
CA ASP A 33 -25.77 -37.20 -16.95
C ASP A 33 -24.79 -36.04 -17.11
N TYR A 34 -24.33 -35.83 -18.34
CA TYR A 34 -23.37 -34.80 -18.71
C TYR A 34 -23.74 -33.42 -18.13
N PHE A 35 -25.03 -33.15 -17.95
CA PHE A 35 -25.52 -31.91 -17.34
C PHE A 35 -24.96 -31.68 -15.93
N SER A 36 -24.91 -32.73 -15.10
CA SER A 36 -24.35 -32.66 -13.74
C SER A 36 -22.85 -32.30 -13.76
N VAL A 37 -22.10 -32.83 -14.72
CA VAL A 37 -20.67 -32.53 -14.91
C VAL A 37 -20.48 -31.06 -15.31
N TYR A 38 -21.29 -30.55 -16.25
CA TYR A 38 -21.24 -29.14 -16.66
C TYR A 38 -21.58 -28.18 -15.51
N ILE A 39 -22.59 -28.51 -14.70
CA ILE A 39 -22.94 -27.71 -13.51
C ILE A 39 -21.78 -27.74 -12.50
N GLY A 40 -21.21 -28.90 -12.21
CA GLY A 40 -20.08 -29.02 -11.29
C GLY A 40 -18.87 -28.18 -11.74
N PHE A 41 -18.58 -28.19 -13.05
CA PHE A 41 -17.55 -27.36 -13.64
C PHE A 41 -17.86 -25.87 -13.47
N LEU A 42 -19.06 -25.42 -13.86
CA LEU A 42 -19.45 -24.01 -13.75
C LEU A 42 -19.40 -23.50 -12.31
N LEU A 43 -19.90 -24.30 -11.35
CA LEU A 43 -19.86 -23.96 -9.93
C LEU A 43 -18.43 -23.88 -9.39
N SER A 44 -17.52 -24.73 -9.87
CA SER A 44 -16.11 -24.66 -9.50
C SER A 44 -15.45 -23.36 -9.99
N PHE A 45 -15.72 -22.95 -11.24
CA PHE A 45 -15.25 -21.67 -11.77
C PHE A 45 -15.81 -20.47 -10.99
N LEU A 46 -17.11 -20.49 -10.70
CA LEU A 46 -17.75 -19.45 -9.89
C LEU A 46 -17.13 -19.41 -8.49
N GLY A 47 -16.90 -20.55 -7.85
CA GLY A 47 -16.27 -20.64 -6.54
C GLY A 47 -14.87 -20.02 -6.50
N ILE A 48 -14.02 -20.34 -7.49
CA ILE A 48 -12.68 -19.74 -7.62
C ILE A 48 -12.79 -18.23 -7.83
N TYR A 49 -13.65 -17.79 -8.74
CA TYR A 49 -13.86 -16.37 -9.04
C TYR A 49 -14.32 -15.58 -7.81
N PHE A 50 -15.31 -16.10 -7.07
CA PHE A 50 -15.77 -15.48 -5.84
C PHE A 50 -14.69 -15.48 -4.77
N ASN A 51 -13.97 -16.59 -4.57
CA ASN A 51 -12.87 -16.66 -3.62
C ASN A 51 -11.80 -15.61 -3.93
N ASP A 52 -11.33 -15.50 -5.17
CA ASP A 52 -10.35 -14.48 -5.55
C ASP A 52 -10.90 -13.06 -5.40
N TYR A 53 -12.17 -12.84 -5.74
CA TYR A 53 -12.81 -11.54 -5.60
C TYR A 53 -12.95 -11.09 -4.13
N PHE A 54 -13.29 -11.99 -3.21
CA PHE A 54 -13.47 -11.67 -1.79
C PHE A 54 -12.16 -11.67 -1.00
N THR A 55 -11.16 -12.45 -1.43
CA THR A 55 -9.85 -12.51 -0.77
C THR A 55 -8.87 -11.45 -1.27
N LYS A 56 -9.21 -10.66 -2.30
CA LYS A 56 -8.34 -9.56 -2.77
C LYS A 56 -8.06 -8.52 -1.66
N PRO A 57 -6.87 -7.89 -1.64
CA PRO A 57 -6.55 -6.85 -0.65
C PRO A 57 -7.49 -5.64 -0.81
N ASN A 58 -7.74 -4.92 0.28
CA ASN A 58 -8.54 -3.70 0.25
C ASN A 58 -7.78 -2.57 0.92
N ILE A 59 -7.01 -1.85 0.10
CA ILE A 59 -6.18 -0.77 0.58
C ILE A 59 -6.99 0.51 0.70
N LYS A 60 -6.96 1.10 1.90
CA LYS A 60 -7.41 2.46 2.18
C LYS A 60 -6.19 3.36 2.33
N ILE A 61 -6.18 4.48 1.60
CA ILE A 61 -5.13 5.51 1.68
C ILE A 61 -5.71 6.70 2.43
N CYS A 62 -5.06 7.05 3.54
CA CYS A 62 -5.52 7.98 4.57
C CYS A 62 -4.49 9.09 4.78
N LEU A 63 -4.94 10.20 5.37
CA LEU A 63 -4.03 11.21 5.89
C LEU A 63 -3.25 10.60 7.06
N GLY A 64 -1.93 10.79 7.10
CA GLY A 64 -1.07 10.33 8.19
C GLY A 64 -0.78 11.44 9.18
N SER A 65 0.02 11.13 10.20
CA SER A 65 0.45 12.13 11.18
C SER A 65 1.48 13.10 10.58
N GLU A 66 1.52 14.27 11.19
CA GLU A 66 2.57 15.25 10.97
C GLU A 66 3.62 15.05 12.06
N ASP A 67 4.86 14.81 11.67
CA ASP A 67 5.95 14.57 12.63
C ASP A 67 6.89 15.78 12.59
N GLU A 68 7.02 16.46 13.71
CA GLU A 68 7.96 17.55 13.89
C GLU A 68 9.23 17.04 14.57
N SER A 69 10.38 17.55 14.12
CA SER A 69 11.63 17.33 14.84
C SER A 69 11.52 17.91 16.25
N PRO A 70 12.15 17.31 17.28
CA PRO A 70 12.11 17.83 18.65
C PRO A 70 12.52 19.31 18.78
N ASN A 71 13.38 19.78 17.88
CA ASN A 71 13.86 21.16 17.86
C ASN A 71 12.98 22.11 17.03
N GLY A 72 11.89 21.61 16.43
CA GLY A 72 11.02 22.37 15.53
C GLY A 72 11.70 22.84 14.24
N THR A 73 12.83 22.23 13.87
CA THR A 73 13.62 22.65 12.70
C THR A 73 13.10 22.10 11.38
N LEU A 74 12.33 21.01 11.43
CA LEU A 74 11.75 20.38 10.27
C LEU A 74 10.44 19.67 10.63
N LYS A 75 9.59 19.49 9.62
CA LYS A 75 8.31 18.81 9.71
C LYS A 75 8.12 17.87 8.53
N PHE A 76 7.74 16.64 8.82
CA PHE A 76 7.34 15.64 7.84
C PHE A 76 5.82 15.54 7.78
N VAL A 77 5.27 15.46 6.57
CA VAL A 77 3.87 15.09 6.37
C VAL A 77 3.79 13.67 5.82
N HIS A 78 2.90 12.88 6.41
CA HIS A 78 2.75 11.47 6.08
C HIS A 78 1.38 11.16 5.49
N ILE A 79 1.33 10.01 4.83
CA ILE A 79 0.08 9.29 4.56
C ILE A 79 0.13 7.93 5.25
N ASN A 80 -1.05 7.43 5.57
CA ASN A 80 -1.23 6.10 6.13
C ASN A 80 -1.91 5.20 5.10
N ILE A 81 -1.42 3.98 4.99
CA ILE A 81 -1.91 2.97 4.04
C ILE A 81 -2.32 1.76 4.87
N ILE A 82 -3.59 1.41 4.81
CA ILE A 82 -4.19 0.39 5.67
C ILE A 82 -4.78 -0.70 4.78
N ASN A 83 -4.46 -1.96 5.04
CA ASN A 83 -5.17 -3.10 4.45
C ASN A 83 -6.38 -3.44 5.31
N LEU A 84 -7.56 -2.99 4.89
CA LEU A 84 -8.81 -3.23 5.60
C LEU A 84 -9.16 -4.71 5.57
N ASP A 85 -9.58 -5.27 6.70
CA ASP A 85 -10.13 -6.61 6.77
C ASP A 85 -11.54 -6.67 6.15
N ASN A 86 -12.03 -7.89 5.88
CA ASN A 86 -13.42 -8.11 5.58
C ASN A 86 -14.31 -7.86 6.81
N PRO A 87 -15.57 -7.46 6.61
CA PRO A 87 -16.50 -7.35 7.72
C PRO A 87 -16.66 -8.72 8.40
N SER A 88 -16.86 -8.72 9.72
CA SER A 88 -16.78 -9.93 10.56
C SER A 88 -17.68 -11.09 10.13
N TRP A 89 -18.80 -10.82 9.47
CA TRP A 89 -19.72 -11.82 8.95
C TRP A 89 -19.20 -12.56 7.70
N PHE A 90 -18.16 -12.06 7.05
CA PHE A 90 -17.49 -12.65 5.89
C PHE A 90 -16.16 -13.37 6.23
N PHE A 91 -15.97 -13.75 7.50
CA PHE A 91 -14.70 -14.32 8.01
C PHE A 91 -14.19 -15.58 7.28
N ILE A 92 -15.06 -16.29 6.55
CA ILE A 92 -14.70 -17.45 5.73
C ILE A 92 -13.74 -17.04 4.60
N PHE A 93 -13.87 -15.81 4.09
CA PHE A 93 -13.01 -15.26 3.06
C PHE A 93 -12.03 -14.29 3.70
N ARG A 94 -10.96 -14.79 4.32
CA ARG A 94 -9.89 -13.91 4.82
C ARG A 94 -9.21 -13.17 3.68
N ARG A 95 -8.90 -11.89 3.89
CA ARG A 95 -8.22 -11.12 2.85
C ARG A 95 -6.76 -11.55 2.79
N ARG A 96 -6.21 -11.56 1.59
CA ARG A 96 -4.78 -11.75 1.40
C ARG A 96 -4.07 -10.50 1.90
N SER A 97 -2.90 -10.69 2.51
CA SER A 97 -1.95 -9.60 2.76
C SER A 97 -1.68 -8.87 1.45
N ALA A 98 -1.53 -7.55 1.52
CA ALA A 98 -1.16 -6.76 0.38
C ALA A 98 0.35 -6.90 0.18
N GLU A 99 0.74 -7.91 -0.60
CA GLU A 99 2.14 -8.21 -0.87
C GLU A 99 2.76 -7.20 -1.82
N TYR A 100 4.06 -6.95 -1.63
CA TYR A 100 4.88 -6.09 -2.47
C TYR A 100 4.30 -4.67 -2.67
N CYS A 101 3.66 -4.09 -1.66
CA CYS A 101 3.08 -2.74 -1.77
C CYS A 101 4.16 -1.70 -2.05
N LYS A 102 4.12 -1.12 -3.24
CA LYS A 102 4.94 0.03 -3.65
C LYS A 102 4.05 1.25 -3.72
N VAL A 103 4.58 2.40 -3.30
CA VAL A 103 3.84 3.64 -3.38
C VAL A 103 4.58 4.57 -4.32
N LYS A 104 3.90 4.99 -5.38
CA LYS A 104 4.39 6.00 -6.30
C LYS A 104 3.69 7.33 -6.00
N LEU A 105 4.49 8.36 -5.82
CA LEU A 105 4.05 9.72 -5.63
C LEU A 105 4.29 10.49 -6.94
N LYS A 106 3.29 11.29 -7.31
CA LYS A 106 3.37 12.30 -8.37
C LYS A 106 2.90 13.61 -7.77
N ILE A 107 3.75 14.63 -7.81
CA ILE A 107 3.40 15.96 -7.34
C ILE A 107 3.14 16.83 -8.55
N LEU A 108 1.97 17.44 -8.61
CA LEU A 108 1.49 18.24 -9.71
C LEU A 108 1.28 19.69 -9.26
N ASN A 109 1.51 20.62 -10.19
CA ASN A 109 1.13 22.02 -10.00
C ASN A 109 -0.41 22.16 -9.99
N THR A 110 -0.89 23.36 -9.64
CA THR A 110 -2.32 23.73 -9.75
C THR A 110 -2.89 23.51 -11.16
N ASP A 111 -2.05 23.61 -12.18
CA ASP A 111 -2.43 23.44 -13.59
C ASP A 111 -2.47 21.97 -14.02
N GLY A 112 -2.10 21.04 -13.13
CA GLY A 112 -2.04 19.60 -13.42
C GLY A 112 -0.73 19.12 -14.07
N ASN A 113 0.24 20.01 -14.28
CA ASN A 113 1.56 19.61 -14.77
C ASN A 113 2.34 18.85 -13.69
N THR A 114 2.95 17.72 -14.06
CA THR A 114 3.77 16.94 -13.11
C THR A 114 5.11 17.65 -12.89
N LEU A 115 5.38 18.04 -11.64
CA LEU A 115 6.64 18.68 -11.23
C LEU A 115 7.71 17.64 -10.90
N CYS A 116 7.33 16.60 -10.17
CA CYS A 116 8.21 15.48 -9.84
C CYS A 116 7.43 14.19 -9.60
N SER A 117 8.11 13.05 -9.77
CA SER A 117 7.56 11.73 -9.44
C SER A 117 8.64 10.82 -8.88
N PHE A 118 8.32 10.12 -7.80
CA PHE A 118 9.26 9.24 -7.11
C PHE A 118 8.50 8.14 -6.36
N PHE A 119 9.21 7.09 -5.96
CA PHE A 119 8.67 6.09 -5.04
C PHE A 119 8.81 6.58 -3.61
N GLY A 120 7.74 6.47 -2.83
CA GLY A 120 7.73 6.87 -1.42
C GLY A 120 8.44 5.85 -0.53
N ARG A 121 8.87 6.31 0.64
CA ARG A 121 9.57 5.52 1.65
C ARG A 121 8.66 5.22 2.83
N TRP A 122 8.56 3.94 3.19
CA TRP A 122 7.85 3.50 4.39
C TRP A 122 8.59 3.96 5.65
N SER A 123 7.94 4.72 6.53
CA SER A 123 8.54 5.25 7.76
C SER A 123 8.90 4.14 8.76
N SER A 124 8.29 2.96 8.66
CA SER A 124 8.61 1.81 9.52
C SER A 124 9.92 1.11 9.15
N LYS A 125 10.57 1.49 8.04
CA LYS A 125 11.86 0.89 7.66
C LYS A 125 12.99 1.65 8.35
N GLY A 126 13.97 0.89 8.82
CA GLY A 126 15.22 1.47 9.33
C GLY A 126 15.85 2.39 8.28
N GLU A 127 16.49 3.45 8.76
CA GLU A 127 17.25 4.37 7.90
C GLU A 127 18.22 3.57 7.04
N PRO A 128 18.40 3.93 5.76
CA PRO A 128 19.43 3.29 4.97
C PRO A 128 20.76 3.50 5.72
N ILE A 129 21.61 2.47 5.80
CA ILE A 129 22.91 2.57 6.46
C ILE A 129 23.76 3.54 5.63
N THR A 130 23.63 4.83 5.92
CA THR A 130 24.64 5.84 5.60
C THR A 130 25.74 5.60 6.61
N SER A 131 26.69 4.73 6.27
CA SER A 131 27.92 4.65 7.05
C SER A 131 28.46 6.07 7.22
N ASP A 132 29.02 6.41 8.38
CA ASP A 132 29.71 7.70 8.64
C ASP A 132 30.79 8.07 7.59
N ARG A 133 31.09 7.17 6.66
CA ARG A 133 31.77 7.45 5.42
C ARG A 133 30.76 8.01 4.43
N LYS A 134 30.86 9.30 4.10
CA LYS A 134 30.29 9.91 2.88
C LYS A 134 30.35 8.91 1.73
N ILE A 135 29.28 8.14 1.54
CA ILE A 135 29.19 7.21 0.44
C ILE A 135 29.06 8.13 -0.76
N ASP A 136 30.05 8.09 -1.64
CA ASP A 136 30.00 8.88 -2.85
C ASP A 136 28.96 8.25 -3.77
N ILE A 137 27.75 8.77 -3.68
CA ILE A 137 26.56 8.24 -4.36
C ILE A 137 26.73 8.33 -5.88
N SER A 138 27.61 9.21 -6.37
CA SER A 138 27.98 9.25 -7.79
C SER A 138 28.68 7.98 -8.28
N LYS A 139 29.25 7.17 -7.37
CA LYS A 139 29.91 5.89 -7.70
C LYS A 139 28.95 4.72 -7.78
N PHE A 140 27.71 4.89 -7.34
CA PHE A 140 26.68 3.87 -7.44
C PHE A 140 25.81 4.18 -8.65
N PRO A 141 25.62 3.22 -9.58
CA PRO A 141 24.61 3.37 -10.62
C PRO A 141 23.28 3.78 -10.00
N GLU A 142 22.54 4.68 -10.65
CA GLU A 142 21.15 4.99 -10.33
C GLU A 142 20.34 3.68 -10.31
N GLY A 143 20.28 3.01 -9.15
CA GLY A 143 19.78 1.64 -9.05
C GLY A 143 20.47 0.76 -7.99
N VAL A 144 21.66 1.09 -7.47
CA VAL A 144 22.34 0.22 -6.46
C VAL A 144 22.04 0.63 -5.01
N ILE A 145 21.56 1.85 -4.76
CA ILE A 145 20.94 2.21 -3.46
C ILE A 145 19.61 1.45 -3.24
N ALA A 146 19.15 0.69 -4.24
CA ALA A 146 17.89 -0.07 -4.26
C ALA A 146 17.85 -1.35 -3.42
N SER A 147 18.74 -1.55 -2.43
CA SER A 147 18.63 -2.71 -1.53
C SER A 147 17.63 -2.54 -0.39
N VAL A 148 17.10 -1.33 -0.15
CA VAL A 148 15.93 -1.17 0.72
C VAL A 148 14.72 -1.19 -0.19
N SER A 149 14.15 -2.37 -0.46
CA SER A 149 13.03 -2.51 -1.39
C SER A 149 11.97 -1.43 -1.11
N PRO A 150 11.46 -0.67 -2.09
CA PRO A 150 10.36 0.27 -1.85
C PRO A 150 9.07 -0.45 -1.47
N SER A 151 9.07 -1.79 -1.54
CA SER A 151 7.94 -2.61 -1.18
C SER A 151 7.86 -2.91 0.32
N LYS A 152 6.66 -2.87 0.88
CA LYS A 152 6.33 -3.46 2.18
C LYS A 152 5.15 -4.40 1.97
N SER A 153 5.16 -5.57 2.61
CA SER A 153 3.95 -6.37 2.71
C SER A 153 3.14 -5.85 3.88
N LEU A 154 1.84 -5.59 3.67
CA LEU A 154 0.92 -5.16 4.72
C LEU A 154 -0.04 -6.32 5.01
N ASP A 155 0.07 -6.89 6.20
CA ASP A 155 -0.90 -7.89 6.64
C ASP A 155 -2.26 -7.25 6.96
N GLU A 156 -3.27 -8.08 7.21
CA GLU A 156 -4.60 -7.61 7.61
C GLU A 156 -4.51 -6.67 8.82
N LEU A 157 -5.21 -5.52 8.73
CA LEU A 157 -5.25 -4.46 9.76
C LEU A 157 -3.91 -3.79 10.06
N GLN A 158 -2.83 -4.13 9.35
CA GLN A 158 -1.57 -3.41 9.50
C GLN A 158 -1.62 -2.06 8.79
N GLU A 159 -1.10 -1.07 9.50
CA GLU A 159 -0.92 0.28 9.00
C GLU A 159 0.54 0.49 8.55
N GLY A 160 0.68 0.95 7.32
CA GLY A 160 1.94 1.45 6.78
C GLY A 160 1.92 2.96 6.72
N LYS A 161 2.76 3.60 7.54
CA LYS A 161 3.02 5.03 7.47
C LYS A 161 4.10 5.33 6.43
N MET A 162 3.91 6.37 5.64
CA MET A 162 4.83 6.75 4.57
C MET A 162 5.00 8.26 4.50
N ALA A 163 6.25 8.72 4.50
CA ALA A 163 6.57 10.13 4.36
C ALA A 163 6.37 10.59 2.91
N VAL A 164 5.70 11.73 2.75
CA VAL A 164 5.43 12.33 1.42
C VAL A 164 6.42 13.44 1.13
N ALA A 165 6.57 14.36 2.08
CA ALA A 165 7.41 15.53 1.93
C ALA A 165 7.88 16.06 3.29
N VAL A 166 8.98 16.81 3.26
CA VAL A 166 9.61 17.45 4.41
C VAL A 166 9.74 18.96 4.17
N LYS A 167 9.53 19.74 5.22
CA LYS A 167 9.74 21.19 5.24
C LYS A 167 10.75 21.53 6.32
N PHE A 168 11.66 22.46 6.01
CA PHE A 168 12.59 23.04 6.97
C PHE A 168 12.11 24.40 7.43
N HIS A 169 12.39 24.73 8.68
CA HIS A 169 12.08 26.02 9.26
C HIS A 169 12.84 27.13 8.54
N ASN A 170 12.13 28.22 8.21
CA ASN A 170 12.66 29.41 7.56
C ASN A 170 13.25 29.18 6.15
N GLU A 171 12.86 28.09 5.47
CA GLU A 171 13.20 27.86 4.07
C GLU A 171 12.01 28.13 3.16
N ASN A 172 12.26 28.62 1.94
CA ASN A 172 11.23 28.75 0.92
C ASN A 172 10.74 27.40 0.39
N PRO A 173 11.62 26.50 -0.09
CA PRO A 173 11.15 25.22 -0.62
C PRO A 173 10.68 24.24 0.46
N CYS A 174 9.87 23.28 0.07
CA CYS A 174 9.77 21.97 0.72
C CYS A 174 10.32 20.91 -0.24
N TYR A 175 10.55 19.69 0.24
CA TYR A 175 11.16 18.63 -0.55
C TYR A 175 10.32 17.36 -0.47
N GLY A 176 10.08 16.72 -1.62
CA GLY A 176 9.59 15.34 -1.64
C GLY A 176 10.57 14.41 -0.93
N PHE A 177 10.04 13.44 -0.19
CA PHE A 177 10.87 12.58 0.67
C PHE A 177 10.85 11.11 0.23
N ASN A 178 12.03 10.54 0.03
CA ASN A 178 12.23 9.11 -0.24
C ASN A 178 13.60 8.64 0.28
N ASP A 179 13.98 7.40 -0.05
CA ASP A 179 15.29 6.84 0.34
C ASP A 179 16.48 7.67 -0.18
N TRP A 180 16.36 8.28 -1.36
CA TRP A 180 17.39 9.13 -1.93
C TRP A 180 17.53 10.45 -1.20
N SER A 181 16.53 10.90 -0.45
CA SER A 181 16.62 12.15 0.32
C SER A 181 17.74 12.11 1.36
N TYR A 182 18.09 10.94 1.92
CA TYR A 182 19.20 10.78 2.86
C TYR A 182 20.57 11.17 2.27
N ALA A 183 20.73 11.04 0.96
CA ALA A 183 21.94 11.43 0.22
C ALA A 183 22.22 12.93 0.20
N TYR A 184 21.18 13.74 0.42
CA TYR A 184 21.16 15.18 0.21
C TYR A 184 20.73 15.92 1.48
N ASP A 185 20.99 15.35 2.66
CA ASP A 185 20.54 15.91 3.95
C ASP A 185 19.03 16.25 3.94
N PHE A 186 18.25 15.35 3.33
CA PHE A 186 16.81 15.44 3.07
C PHE A 186 16.36 16.50 2.05
N LYS A 187 17.28 17.27 1.46
CA LYS A 187 17.02 18.37 0.50
C LYS A 187 17.33 17.95 -0.93
N HIS A 188 16.71 16.88 -1.40
CA HIS A 188 16.94 16.38 -2.75
C HIS A 188 16.50 17.42 -3.81
N PRO A 189 17.40 17.94 -4.66
CA PRO A 189 17.11 19.09 -5.52
C PRO A 189 16.03 18.81 -6.57
N GLN A 190 15.97 17.59 -7.12
CA GLN A 190 14.92 17.18 -8.07
C GLN A 190 13.51 17.10 -7.44
N PHE A 191 13.41 17.07 -6.11
CA PHE A 191 12.14 17.02 -5.39
C PHE A 191 11.82 18.34 -4.68
N ALA A 192 12.59 19.40 -4.96
CA ALA A 192 12.36 20.72 -4.40
C ALA A 192 11.08 21.34 -4.99
N LEU A 193 10.21 21.82 -4.12
CA LEU A 193 8.96 22.48 -4.46
C LEU A 193 8.97 23.86 -3.80
N GLN A 194 8.82 24.91 -4.60
CA GLN A 194 8.78 26.27 -4.09
C GLN A 194 7.56 26.52 -3.19
N ARG A 195 7.40 27.74 -2.68
CA ARG A 195 6.18 28.10 -1.95
C ARG A 195 4.98 28.01 -2.89
N GLY A 196 3.92 27.36 -2.42
CA GLY A 196 2.74 27.13 -3.23
C GLY A 196 1.82 26.06 -2.67
N LYS A 197 0.86 25.66 -3.50
CA LYS A 197 -0.10 24.61 -3.23
C LYS A 197 -0.01 23.58 -4.34
N TYR A 198 0.12 22.32 -3.96
CA TYR A 198 0.40 21.24 -4.89
C TYR A 198 -0.62 20.13 -4.75
N LYS A 199 -0.94 19.47 -5.86
CA LYS A 199 -1.73 18.25 -5.86
C LYS A 199 -0.78 17.07 -5.72
N VAL A 200 -1.02 16.19 -4.77
CA VAL A 200 -0.23 14.96 -4.59
C VAL A 200 -1.08 13.78 -5.01
N ASN A 201 -0.67 13.11 -6.09
CA ASN A 201 -1.29 11.90 -6.61
C ASN A 201 -0.53 10.71 -6.05
N VAL A 202 -1.21 9.92 -5.23
CA VAL A 202 -0.68 8.71 -4.60
C VAL A 202 -1.23 7.50 -5.36
N GLU A 203 -0.32 6.66 -5.85
CA GLU A 203 -0.63 5.35 -6.42
C GLU A 203 0.00 4.28 -5.53
N VAL A 204 -0.83 3.45 -4.90
CA VAL A 204 -0.37 2.25 -4.20
C VAL A 204 -0.55 1.05 -5.11
N GLN A 205 0.55 0.42 -5.48
CA GLN A 205 0.59 -0.78 -6.30
C GLN A 205 0.88 -1.99 -5.42
N THR A 206 0.00 -2.97 -5.44
CA THR A 206 0.22 -4.31 -4.86
C THR A 206 0.59 -5.29 -5.97
N SER A 207 0.83 -6.56 -5.62
CA SER A 207 1.03 -7.63 -6.61
C SER A 207 -0.16 -7.83 -7.56
N SER A 208 -1.39 -7.52 -7.11
CA SER A 208 -2.63 -7.81 -7.83
C SER A 208 -3.41 -6.58 -8.28
N GLN A 209 -3.23 -5.42 -7.63
CA GLN A 209 -4.12 -4.27 -7.80
C GLN A 209 -3.39 -2.93 -7.67
N ARG A 210 -4.07 -1.87 -8.11
CA ARG A 210 -3.62 -0.48 -7.95
C ARG A 210 -4.72 0.34 -7.30
N PHE A 211 -4.33 1.17 -6.35
CA PHE A 211 -5.22 2.05 -5.59
C PHE A 211 -4.72 3.48 -5.74
N TYR A 212 -5.63 4.44 -5.86
CA TYR A 212 -5.29 5.83 -6.10
C TYR A 212 -5.96 6.74 -5.08
N LYS A 213 -5.24 7.78 -4.64
CA LYS A 213 -5.78 8.83 -3.79
C LYS A 213 -5.09 10.15 -4.06
N ASP A 214 -5.88 11.21 -4.08
CA ASP A 214 -5.39 12.57 -4.23
C ASP A 214 -5.38 13.30 -2.89
N PHE A 215 -4.28 14.01 -2.65
CA PHE A 215 -4.11 14.93 -1.53
C PHE A 215 -3.70 16.31 -2.05
N THR A 216 -3.72 17.28 -1.15
CA THR A 216 -3.30 18.66 -1.38
C THR A 216 -2.23 19.02 -0.38
N LEU A 217 -1.02 19.29 -0.87
CA LEU A 217 0.12 19.74 -0.08
C LEU A 217 0.15 21.26 -0.07
N ASN A 218 0.08 21.86 1.12
CA ASN A 218 0.18 23.30 1.30
C ASN A 218 1.59 23.65 1.79
N ASN A 219 2.34 24.44 1.02
CA ASN A 219 3.64 25.00 1.39
C ASN A 219 3.57 26.52 1.22
N GLN A 220 2.69 27.19 1.97
CA GLN A 220 2.40 28.61 1.73
C GLN A 220 3.32 29.56 2.48
N SER A 221 4.05 29.09 3.49
CA SER A 221 4.82 29.93 4.43
C SER A 221 6.26 29.46 4.59
N LEU A 222 7.05 30.28 5.29
CA LEU A 222 8.37 29.91 5.80
C LEU A 222 8.27 29.09 7.09
N ASP A 223 7.14 29.15 7.79
CA ASP A 223 6.88 28.39 9.00
C ASP A 223 6.46 26.95 8.64
N ILE A 224 7.02 25.99 9.38
CA ILE A 224 6.66 24.56 9.29
C ILE A 224 5.22 24.32 9.75
N LYS A 225 4.64 25.19 10.58
CA LYS A 225 3.25 25.03 11.06
C LYS A 225 2.22 25.09 9.93
N ASP A 226 2.47 25.93 8.94
CA ASP A 226 1.60 26.08 7.77
C ASP A 226 1.83 24.99 6.71
N PHE A 227 2.84 24.13 6.91
CA PHE A 227 3.12 23.00 6.05
C PHE A 227 2.23 21.81 6.43
N THR A 228 1.23 21.55 5.59
CA THR A 228 0.17 20.57 5.87
C THR A 228 -0.18 19.76 4.63
N LEU A 229 -0.67 18.54 4.86
CA LEU A 229 -1.27 17.70 3.83
C LEU A 229 -2.77 17.57 4.12
N THR A 230 -3.62 17.72 3.09
CA THR A 230 -5.08 17.72 3.25
C THR A 230 -5.74 16.82 2.19
N SER A 231 -6.93 16.28 2.50
CA SER A 231 -7.75 15.47 1.58
C SER A 231 -9.12 16.12 1.42
N LYS A 232 -9.68 16.10 0.20
CA LYS A 232 -11.05 16.58 -0.07
C LYS A 232 -12.13 15.65 0.51
N ALA A 233 -11.81 14.39 0.77
CA ALA A 233 -12.75 13.40 1.31
C ALA A 233 -12.50 13.19 2.81
N VAL A 234 -13.58 12.84 3.53
CA VAL A 234 -13.62 12.56 4.98
C VAL A 234 -12.41 11.73 5.38
N SER A 235 -11.68 12.24 6.37
CA SER A 235 -10.55 11.58 7.00
C SER A 235 -10.94 10.16 7.40
N CYS A 236 -9.98 9.25 7.28
CA CYS A 236 -10.09 7.97 7.97
C CYS A 236 -10.21 8.23 9.47
#